data_AF-A0ABD1IMC3-F1
#
_entry.id   AF-A0ABD1IMC3-F1
#
_cell.length_a   1.000
_cell.length_b   1.000
_cell.length_c   1.000
_cell.angle_alpha   90.00
_cell.angle_beta   90.00
_cell.angle_gamma   90.00
#
_symmetry.space_group_name_H-M   'P 1'
#
loop_
_entity.id
_entity.type
_entity.pdbx_description
1 polymer ?
#
loop_
_entity_poly.entity_id
_entity_poly.type
_entity_poly.pdbx_seq_one_letter_code
_entity_poly.pdbx_strand_id
1 'polypeptide(L)'
;MVIKYLSLKLLILFSCIVYTYGNASDCVYTVYVETGNIPLAGTNSNITLFLSDSTKAQLPIVNLKDWGLMGPAYNYFGHGEVDLFAGKGPCLGGPVCSIIIVLDGFDSWYCQSIEITTVGSGKSCSQKKFEVKKWLDVIKGSAVILQDECSGDDDDSVLSNIPSETSKE
;
A
#
# COMPACT_ATOMS: atom_id res chain seq x y z
N MET A 1 -36.39 33.52 30.29
CA MET A 1 -36.27 32.20 29.63
C MET A 1 -35.98 32.45 28.16
N VAL A 2 -34.71 32.40 27.75
CA VAL A 2 -34.28 32.74 26.38
C VAL A 2 -33.53 31.55 25.79
N ILE A 3 -34.27 30.77 25.01
CA ILE A 3 -33.88 30.07 23.77
C ILE A 3 -32.41 29.58 23.72
N LYS A 4 -32.15 28.42 24.33
CA LYS A 4 -30.95 27.57 24.14
C LYS A 4 -31.08 26.70 22.88
N TYR A 5 -31.15 27.31 21.70
CA TYR A 5 -31.27 26.56 20.43
C TYR A 5 -30.05 26.71 19.50
N LEU A 6 -29.05 27.49 19.91
CA LEU A 6 -27.87 27.76 19.09
C LEU A 6 -26.80 26.64 19.15
N SER A 7 -26.92 25.67 20.06
CA SER A 7 -25.96 24.56 20.20
C SER A 7 -26.37 23.28 19.47
N LEU A 8 -27.59 23.17 18.94
CA LEU A 8 -28.06 21.92 18.31
C LEU A 8 -27.74 21.85 16.81
N LYS A 9 -27.64 23.00 16.12
CA LYS A 9 -27.30 23.05 14.68
C LYS A 9 -25.83 22.71 14.39
N LEU A 10 -24.93 22.93 15.36
CA LEU A 10 -23.51 22.64 15.21
C LEU A 10 -23.21 21.13 15.32
N LEU A 11 -24.05 20.37 16.03
CA LEU A 11 -23.91 18.91 16.20
C LEU A 11 -24.28 18.13 14.93
N ILE A 12 -25.09 18.69 14.04
CA ILE A 12 -25.48 18.05 12.76
C ILE A 12 -24.36 18.15 11.72
N LEU A 13 -23.48 19.16 11.82
CA LEU A 13 -22.32 19.32 10.93
C LEU A 13 -21.15 18.39 11.28
N PHE A 14 -21.12 17.84 12.50
CA PHE A 14 -20.11 16.87 12.93
C PHE A 14 -20.52 15.41 12.69
N SER A 15 -21.59 15.19 11.92
CA SER A 15 -21.80 13.93 11.22
C SER A 15 -20.78 13.84 10.08
N CYS A 16 -19.50 13.73 10.42
CA CYS A 16 -18.55 13.05 9.54
C CYS A 16 -19.14 11.67 9.34
N ILE A 17 -19.74 11.47 8.17
CA ILE A 17 -20.30 10.19 7.79
C ILE A 17 -19.10 9.24 7.73
N VAL A 18 -18.90 8.46 8.79
CA VAL A 18 -17.99 7.33 8.76
C VAL A 18 -18.67 6.28 7.89
N TYR A 19 -18.42 6.37 6.60
CA TYR A 19 -18.84 5.38 5.63
C TYR A 19 -18.03 4.11 5.87
N THR A 20 -18.54 3.21 6.71
CA THR A 20 -18.09 1.81 6.72
C THR A 20 -18.84 1.07 5.61
N TYR A 21 -18.37 1.22 4.38
CA TYR A 21 -18.86 0.42 3.25
C TYR A 21 -18.22 -0.96 3.29
N GLY A 22 -18.71 -1.83 4.18
CA GLY A 22 -18.55 -3.26 4.02
C GLY A 22 -19.50 -3.77 2.94
N ASN A 23 -19.26 -3.42 1.68
CA ASN A 23 -20.13 -3.83 0.57
C ASN A 23 -19.80 -5.29 0.16
N ALA A 24 -20.75 -5.99 -0.45
CA ALA A 24 -20.53 -7.32 -1.05
C ALA A 24 -19.44 -7.34 -2.15
N SER A 25 -18.81 -6.19 -2.43
CA SER A 25 -17.73 -5.94 -3.37
C SER A 25 -16.35 -5.82 -2.71
N ASP A 26 -16.22 -6.07 -1.40
CA ASP A 26 -14.93 -5.98 -0.71
C ASP A 26 -14.06 -7.21 -0.95
N CYS A 27 -12.74 -6.98 -0.98
CA CYS A 27 -11.73 -8.01 -1.04
C CYS A 27 -11.00 -8.10 0.30
N VAL A 28 -10.60 -9.32 0.64
CA VAL A 28 -9.62 -9.58 1.69
C VAL A 28 -8.25 -9.53 1.06
N TYR A 29 -7.37 -8.76 1.68
CA TYR A 29 -5.97 -8.64 1.31
C TYR A 29 -5.15 -9.25 2.44
N THR A 30 -4.32 -10.22 2.11
CA THR A 30 -3.35 -10.83 3.01
C THR A 30 -1.96 -10.40 2.57
N VAL A 31 -1.18 -9.85 3.49
CA VAL A 31 0.15 -9.31 3.22
C VAL A 31 1.15 -10.03 4.11
N TYR A 32 2.12 -10.69 3.51
CA TYR A 32 3.32 -11.16 4.19
C TYR A 32 4.43 -10.13 3.96
N VAL A 33 5.10 -9.73 5.04
CA VAL A 33 6.25 -8.83 4.97
C VAL A 33 7.46 -9.56 5.54
N GLU A 34 8.49 -9.70 4.74
CA GLU A 34 9.78 -10.24 5.16
C GLU A 34 10.73 -9.08 5.46
N THR A 35 11.20 -9.01 6.70
CA THR A 35 12.27 -8.11 7.10
C THR A 35 13.61 -8.82 6.93
N GLY A 36 14.63 -8.12 6.43
CA GLY A 36 15.93 -8.75 6.15
C GLY A 36 16.58 -9.37 7.39
N ASN A 37 17.29 -10.49 7.18
CA ASN A 37 18.15 -11.12 8.18
C ASN A 37 19.57 -10.53 8.13
N ILE A 38 19.67 -9.21 8.29
CA ILE A 38 20.92 -8.46 8.40
C ILE A 38 20.88 -7.53 9.62
N PRO A 39 22.01 -7.25 10.30
CA PRO A 39 22.02 -6.46 11.52
C PRO A 39 21.24 -5.14 11.37
N LEU A 40 20.39 -4.84 12.37
CA LEU A 40 19.58 -3.63 12.44
C LEU A 40 18.50 -3.48 11.35
N ALA A 41 18.13 -4.55 10.65
CA ALA A 41 17.10 -4.51 9.61
C ALA A 41 15.70 -4.15 10.11
N GLY A 42 15.39 -4.42 11.38
CA GLY A 42 14.06 -4.21 11.94
C GLY A 42 13.74 -2.75 12.23
N THR A 43 12.45 -2.44 12.42
CA THR A 43 12.00 -1.07 12.69
C THR A 43 10.82 -1.03 13.65
N ASN A 44 10.70 0.05 14.43
CA ASN A 44 9.49 0.34 15.20
C ASN A 44 8.62 1.43 14.53
N SER A 45 9.08 2.01 13.43
CA SER A 45 8.37 3.04 12.67
C SER A 45 7.01 2.56 12.16
N ASN A 46 6.16 3.51 11.77
CA ASN A 46 4.89 3.21 11.13
C ASN A 46 5.12 2.95 9.65
N ILE A 47 4.49 1.89 9.13
CA ILE A 47 4.58 1.52 7.72
C ILE A 47 3.20 1.69 7.11
N THR A 48 3.09 2.55 6.10
CA THR A 48 1.89 2.66 5.26
C THR A 48 2.19 2.02 3.92
N LEU A 49 1.30 1.13 3.49
CA LEU A 49 1.41 0.43 2.21
C LEU A 49 0.29 0.90 1.30
N PHE A 50 0.61 1.35 0.09
CA PHE A 50 -0.37 1.58 -0.96
C PHE A 50 -0.27 0.46 -1.98
N LEU A 51 -1.40 -0.20 -2.26
CA LEU A 51 -1.50 -1.22 -3.29
C LEU A 51 -2.17 -0.62 -4.52
N SER A 52 -1.67 -0.92 -5.71
CA SER A 52 -2.29 -0.50 -6.97
C SER A 52 -2.35 -1.63 -8.00
N ASP A 53 -3.35 -1.54 -8.88
CA ASP A 53 -3.49 -2.39 -10.06
C ASP A 53 -3.10 -1.64 -11.35
N SER A 54 -3.28 -2.28 -12.51
CA SER A 54 -2.96 -1.70 -13.82
C SER A 54 -3.82 -0.50 -14.18
N THR A 55 -5.01 -0.36 -13.57
CA THR A 55 -5.89 0.80 -13.75
C THR A 55 -5.44 2.02 -12.93
N LYS A 56 -4.37 1.86 -12.13
CA LYS A 56 -3.84 2.85 -11.20
C LYS A 56 -4.82 3.21 -10.07
N ALA A 57 -5.86 2.40 -9.86
CA ALA A 57 -6.66 2.45 -8.63
C ALA A 57 -5.75 2.12 -7.44
N GLN A 58 -5.94 2.82 -6.32
CA GLN A 58 -5.07 2.70 -5.15
C GLN A 58 -5.87 2.33 -3.89
N LEU A 59 -5.35 1.36 -3.14
CA LEU A 59 -5.82 0.99 -1.82
C LEU A 59 -4.75 1.38 -0.77
N PRO A 60 -4.99 2.40 0.05
CA PRO A 60 -4.12 2.73 1.17
C PRO A 60 -4.38 1.81 2.36
N ILE A 61 -3.31 1.23 2.90
CA ILE A 61 -3.27 0.49 4.17
C ILE A 61 -2.40 1.33 5.12
N VAL A 62 -3.06 2.25 5.83
CA VAL A 62 -2.40 3.15 6.77
C VAL A 62 -2.03 2.37 8.03
N ASN A 63 -0.77 2.48 8.45
CA ASN A 63 -0.22 1.75 9.60
C ASN A 63 -0.52 0.24 9.55
N LEU A 64 0.29 -0.49 8.79
CA LEU A 64 0.12 -1.91 8.53
C LEU A 64 -0.01 -2.78 9.80
N LYS A 65 0.54 -2.35 10.94
CA LYS A 65 0.38 -3.02 12.24
C LYS A 65 -1.08 -3.16 12.67
N ASP A 66 -1.97 -2.26 12.24
CA ASP A 66 -3.39 -2.31 12.54
C ASP A 66 -4.10 -3.49 11.84
N TRP A 67 -3.45 -4.10 10.85
CA TRP A 67 -3.90 -5.31 10.15
C TRP A 67 -3.19 -6.58 10.64
N GLY A 68 -2.36 -6.47 11.69
CA GLY A 68 -1.50 -7.56 12.15
C GLY A 68 -2.25 -8.76 12.70
N LEU A 69 -1.77 -9.97 12.35
CA LEU A 69 -2.35 -11.25 12.77
C LEU A 69 -1.44 -12.10 13.66
N MET A 70 -0.30 -11.56 14.12
CA MET A 70 0.68 -12.29 14.95
C MET A 70 0.32 -12.30 16.45
N GLY A 71 -0.78 -11.66 16.82
CA GLY A 71 -1.30 -11.63 18.19
C GLY A 71 -0.99 -10.33 18.95
N PRO A 72 -1.61 -10.14 20.12
CA PRO A 72 -1.42 -8.95 20.94
C PRO A 72 0.01 -8.90 21.49
N ALA A 73 0.59 -7.69 21.53
CA ALA A 73 1.95 -7.40 21.99
C ALA A 73 3.10 -8.04 21.16
N TYR A 74 2.80 -8.64 20.01
CA TYR A 74 3.83 -9.04 19.06
C TYR A 74 4.53 -7.80 18.47
N ASN A 75 5.85 -7.85 18.36
CA ASN A 75 6.64 -6.77 17.77
C ASN A 75 6.85 -7.02 16.27
N TYR A 76 6.05 -6.37 15.45
CA TYR A 76 6.16 -6.43 13.99
C TYR A 76 7.44 -5.77 13.48
N PHE A 77 7.85 -6.19 12.29
CA PHE A 77 9.03 -5.78 11.54
C PHE A 77 10.33 -6.08 12.29
N GLY A 78 10.36 -7.25 12.95
CA GLY A 78 11.54 -7.79 13.61
C GLY A 78 12.60 -8.22 12.60
N HIS A 79 13.88 -8.06 12.96
CA HIS A 79 15.00 -8.54 12.16
C HIS A 79 14.87 -10.03 11.82
N GLY A 80 14.90 -10.37 10.53
CA GLY A 80 14.80 -11.75 10.05
C GLY A 80 13.42 -12.39 10.18
N GLU A 81 12.39 -11.63 10.57
CA GLU A 81 11.04 -12.13 10.75
C GLU A 81 10.19 -12.00 9.48
N VAL A 82 9.20 -12.90 9.38
CA VAL A 82 8.12 -12.82 8.38
C VAL A 82 6.82 -12.55 9.12
N ASP A 83 6.24 -11.39 8.87
CA ASP A 83 5.03 -10.94 9.53
C ASP A 83 3.82 -11.07 8.63
N LEU A 84 2.69 -11.45 9.23
CA LEU A 84 1.42 -11.63 8.55
C LEU A 84 0.40 -10.55 8.94
N PHE A 85 -0.17 -9.92 7.92
CA PHE A 85 -1.24 -8.94 8.04
C PHE A 85 -2.42 -9.35 7.17
N ALA A 86 -3.64 -9.04 7.60
CA ALA A 86 -4.81 -9.13 6.73
C ALA A 86 -5.89 -8.12 7.09
N GLY A 87 -6.60 -7.66 6.07
CA GLY A 87 -7.71 -6.73 6.23
C GLY A 87 -8.63 -6.70 5.03
N LYS A 88 -9.76 -6.02 5.19
CA LYS A 88 -10.75 -5.82 4.13
C LYS A 88 -10.60 -4.43 3.55
N GLY A 89 -10.81 -4.33 2.24
CA GLY A 89 -10.88 -3.07 1.53
C GLY A 89 -11.67 -3.21 0.23
N PRO A 90 -11.93 -2.09 -0.48
CA PRO A 90 -12.50 -2.17 -1.81
C PRO A 90 -11.63 -3.05 -2.69
N CYS A 91 -12.24 -3.93 -3.47
CA CYS A 91 -11.49 -4.69 -4.47
C CYS A 91 -10.93 -3.73 -5.54
N LEU A 92 -9.65 -3.89 -5.85
CA LEU A 92 -9.06 -3.34 -7.07
C LEU A 92 -9.73 -3.96 -8.31
N GLY A 93 -9.62 -3.27 -9.45
CA GLY A 93 -10.17 -3.72 -10.74
C GLY A 93 -9.39 -4.89 -11.33
N GLY A 94 -8.09 -4.99 -11.02
CA GLY A 94 -7.21 -6.08 -11.41
C GLY A 94 -6.33 -6.60 -10.26
N PRO A 95 -5.42 -7.54 -10.57
CA PRO A 95 -4.43 -8.01 -9.60
C PRO A 95 -3.50 -6.86 -9.19
N VAL A 96 -3.03 -6.90 -7.94
CA VAL A 96 -2.00 -5.96 -7.46
C VAL A 96 -0.74 -6.14 -8.30
N CYS A 97 -0.24 -5.05 -8.85
CA CYS A 97 0.99 -5.03 -9.64
C CYS A 97 1.92 -3.87 -9.30
N SER A 98 1.51 -2.96 -8.42
CA SER A 98 2.35 -1.88 -7.93
C SER A 98 2.18 -1.66 -6.43
N ILE A 99 3.27 -1.31 -5.75
CA ILE A 99 3.29 -0.94 -4.34
C ILE A 99 4.02 0.38 -4.10
N ILE A 100 3.52 1.14 -3.13
CA ILE A 100 4.25 2.25 -2.51
C ILE A 100 4.38 1.95 -1.02
N ILE A 101 5.60 1.95 -0.53
CA ILE A 101 5.93 1.74 0.87
C ILE A 101 6.33 3.09 1.44
N VAL A 102 5.62 3.56 2.46
CA VAL A 102 5.96 4.76 3.21
C VAL A 102 6.34 4.34 4.63
N LEU A 103 7.58 4.63 5.01
CA LEU A 103 8.07 4.51 6.37
C LEU A 103 7.99 5.87 7.03
N ASP A 104 7.27 6.00 8.13
CA ASP A 104 7.12 7.23 8.89
C ASP A 104 7.58 7.01 10.33
N GLY A 105 8.61 7.76 10.75
CA GLY A 105 9.28 7.55 12.03
C GLY A 105 10.73 8.02 12.05
N PHE A 106 11.55 7.37 12.87
CA PHE A 106 12.96 7.75 13.07
C PHE A 106 13.95 6.61 12.85
N ASP A 107 13.45 5.38 12.73
CA ASP A 107 14.29 4.19 12.56
C ASP A 107 14.34 3.80 11.08
N SER A 108 15.50 3.36 10.61
CA SER A 108 15.67 2.67 9.34
C SER A 108 14.93 1.33 9.31
N TRP A 109 14.63 0.82 8.12
CA TRP A 109 14.08 -0.53 7.92
C TRP A 109 14.65 -1.18 6.66
N TYR A 110 15.05 -2.44 6.72
CA TYR A 110 15.40 -3.21 5.53
C TYR A 110 14.26 -4.14 5.15
N CYS A 111 13.49 -3.74 4.13
CA CYS A 111 12.44 -4.55 3.56
C CYS A 111 13.05 -5.54 2.57
N GLN A 112 12.93 -6.84 2.87
CA GLN A 112 13.41 -7.90 1.99
C GLN A 112 12.38 -8.16 0.89
N SER A 113 11.15 -8.49 1.26
CA SER A 113 10.08 -8.75 0.30
C SER A 113 8.69 -8.47 0.90
N ILE A 114 7.71 -8.21 0.02
CA ILE A 114 6.30 -8.12 0.38
C ILE A 114 5.50 -9.01 -0.56
N GLU A 115 4.71 -9.92 -0.01
CA GLU A 115 3.82 -10.79 -0.77
C GLU A 115 2.36 -10.48 -0.44
N ILE A 116 1.56 -10.21 -1.46
CA ILE A 116 0.15 -9.86 -1.31
C ILE A 116 -0.71 -10.91 -2.00
N THR A 117 -1.72 -11.39 -1.30
CA THR A 117 -2.81 -12.20 -1.84
C THR A 117 -4.12 -11.44 -1.73
N THR A 118 -4.90 -11.41 -2.79
CA THR A 118 -6.22 -10.77 -2.85
C THR A 118 -7.29 -11.81 -3.14
N VAL A 119 -8.33 -11.84 -2.31
CA VAL A 119 -9.47 -12.75 -2.44
C VAL A 119 -10.77 -11.97 -2.33
N GLY A 120 -11.70 -12.19 -3.27
CA GLY A 120 -13.04 -11.60 -3.23
C GLY A 120 -14.12 -12.63 -3.59
N SER A 121 -15.32 -12.48 -3.02
CA SER A 121 -16.44 -13.37 -3.36
C SER A 121 -16.82 -13.22 -4.84
N GLY A 122 -16.84 -14.33 -5.58
CA GLY A 122 -17.12 -14.32 -7.02
C GLY A 122 -16.03 -13.66 -7.88
N LYS A 123 -14.83 -13.45 -7.34
CA LYS A 123 -13.66 -12.89 -8.06
C LYS A 123 -12.52 -13.90 -8.09
N SER A 124 -11.69 -13.81 -9.12
CA SER A 124 -10.45 -14.58 -9.20
C SER A 124 -9.49 -14.17 -8.08
N CYS A 125 -8.85 -15.16 -7.45
CA CYS A 125 -7.75 -14.92 -6.52
C CYS A 125 -6.51 -14.46 -7.29
N SER A 126 -5.73 -13.56 -6.71
CA SER A 126 -4.43 -13.15 -7.26
C SER A 126 -3.37 -13.08 -6.16
N GLN A 127 -2.14 -13.41 -6.50
CA GLN A 127 -0.99 -13.32 -5.62
C GLN A 127 0.14 -12.58 -6.35
N LYS A 128 0.84 -11.68 -5.65
CA LYS A 128 1.99 -10.95 -6.17
C LYS A 128 3.05 -10.83 -5.08
N LYS A 129 4.29 -11.22 -5.41
CA LYS A 129 5.46 -10.99 -4.56
C LYS A 129 6.31 -9.88 -5.17
N PHE A 130 6.71 -8.93 -4.34
CA PHE A 130 7.66 -7.87 -4.65
C PHE A 130 8.96 -8.14 -3.90
N GLU A 131 10.05 -8.34 -4.64
CA GLU A 131 11.40 -8.45 -4.08
C GLU A 131 11.96 -7.04 -3.91
N VAL A 132 11.87 -6.48 -2.69
CA VAL A 132 12.19 -5.07 -2.41
C VAL A 132 13.70 -4.87 -2.20
N LYS A 133 14.29 -5.66 -1.29
CA LYS A 133 15.74 -5.72 -0.99
C LYS A 133 16.43 -4.37 -0.82
N LYS A 134 15.80 -3.44 -0.10
CA LYS A 134 16.27 -2.06 0.08
C LYS A 134 16.11 -1.58 1.52
N TRP A 135 17.06 -0.73 1.94
CA TRP A 135 16.92 0.10 3.13
C TRP A 135 15.95 1.26 2.84
N LEU A 136 14.98 1.45 3.72
CA LEU A 136 14.24 2.68 3.88
C LEU A 136 14.88 3.41 5.06
N ASP A 137 15.74 4.40 4.77
CA ASP A 137 16.45 5.17 5.79
C ASP A 137 15.81 6.56 5.95
N VAL A 138 15.38 6.86 7.17
CA VAL A 138 14.74 8.13 7.48
C VAL A 138 15.82 9.13 7.88
N ILE A 139 16.32 9.91 6.91
CA ILE A 139 17.22 11.02 7.25
C ILE A 139 16.45 12.12 8.04
N LYS A 140 15.14 12.34 7.78
CA LYS A 140 14.17 13.08 8.63
C LYS A 140 12.69 12.79 8.27
N GLY A 141 11.91 12.23 9.21
CA GLY A 141 10.45 12.15 9.13
C GLY A 141 9.92 10.90 8.40
N SER A 142 10.13 10.81 7.08
CA SER A 142 9.60 9.68 6.31
C SER A 142 10.50 9.27 5.15
N ALA A 143 10.45 8.00 4.75
CA ALA A 143 11.11 7.43 3.58
C ALA A 143 10.09 6.72 2.69
N VAL A 144 10.32 6.71 1.36
CA VAL A 144 9.36 6.15 0.39
C VAL A 144 10.07 5.27 -0.62
N ILE A 145 9.48 4.11 -0.91
CA ILE A 145 9.84 3.26 -2.05
C ILE A 145 8.59 3.09 -2.93
N LEU A 146 8.77 3.19 -4.25
CA LEU A 146 7.77 2.83 -5.24
C LEU A 146 8.33 1.70 -6.10
N GLN A 147 7.51 0.68 -6.32
CA GLN A 147 7.81 -0.45 -7.21
C GLN A 147 6.56 -0.73 -8.05
N ASP A 148 6.61 -0.33 -9.32
CA ASP A 148 5.55 -0.57 -10.30
C ASP A 148 6.00 -1.69 -11.25
N GLU A 149 5.27 -2.80 -11.22
CA GLU A 149 5.46 -3.97 -12.08
C GLU A 149 4.19 -4.30 -12.85
N CYS A 150 3.31 -3.31 -13.04
CA CYS A 150 2.19 -3.45 -13.95
C CYS A 150 2.74 -3.49 -15.38
N SER A 151 2.39 -4.52 -16.16
CA SER A 151 2.63 -4.49 -17.60
C SER A 151 1.91 -3.26 -18.15
N GLY A 152 2.66 -2.32 -18.74
CA GLY A 152 2.04 -1.27 -19.53
C GLY A 152 1.31 -1.94 -20.69
N ASP A 153 0.09 -1.50 -21.00
CA ASP A 153 -0.35 -1.53 -22.39
C ASP A 153 0.52 -0.48 -23.12
N ASP A 154 1.79 -0.80 -23.30
CA ASP A 154 2.70 -0.02 -24.13
C ASP A 154 2.22 -0.24 -25.57
N ASP A 155 1.33 0.65 -26.03
CA ASP A 155 1.00 0.81 -27.44
C ASP A 155 2.24 1.40 -28.14
N ASP A 156 3.29 0.58 -28.25
CA ASP A 156 4.58 0.88 -28.88
C ASP A 156 4.48 0.71 -30.40
N SER A 157 3.36 1.18 -30.99
CA SER A 157 3.09 1.12 -32.43
C SER A 157 3.25 2.46 -33.15
N VAL A 158 3.66 3.54 -32.45
CA VAL A 158 3.78 4.87 -33.05
C VAL A 158 5.15 5.50 -32.78
N LEU A 159 6.24 4.85 -33.22
CA LEU A 159 7.53 5.52 -33.42
C LEU A 159 8.50 4.71 -34.32
N SER A 160 8.02 4.23 -35.48
CA SER A 160 8.92 3.68 -36.52
C SER A 160 8.86 4.41 -37.87
N ASN A 161 8.18 5.55 -37.97
CA ASN A 161 8.07 6.28 -39.23
C ASN A 161 8.52 7.75 -39.09
N ILE A 162 9.83 7.98 -38.92
CA ILE A 162 10.45 9.27 -39.27
C ILE A 162 11.65 8.98 -40.19
N PRO A 163 11.66 9.45 -41.45
CA PRO A 163 12.76 9.25 -42.38
C PRO A 163 14.02 10.00 -41.92
N SER A 164 15.18 9.35 -42.04
CA SER A 164 16.47 9.98 -41.86
C SER A 164 16.76 10.99 -42.99
N GLU A 165 16.69 12.28 -42.70
CA GLU A 165 17.29 13.28 -43.59
C GLU A 165 18.82 13.19 -43.52
N THR A 166 19.42 13.01 -44.70
CA THR A 166 20.86 12.99 -44.92
C THR A 166 21.34 14.43 -45.12
N SER A 167 22.13 14.96 -44.20
CA SER A 167 22.85 16.23 -44.39
C SER A 167 23.99 16.01 -45.39
N LYS A 168 23.85 16.62 -46.58
CA LYS A 168 24.97 16.95 -47.45
C LYS A 168 25.43 18.38 -47.17
N GLU A 169 26.75 18.51 -47.27
CA GLU A 169 27.58 19.72 -47.38
C GLU A 169 28.14 20.31 -46.08
#